data_AF-A0A7J7SEM5-F1
#
_entry.id   AF-A0A7J7SEM5-F1
#
_cell.length_a   1.000
_cell.length_b   1.000
_cell.length_c   1.000
_cell.angle_alpha   90.00
_cell.angle_beta   90.00
_cell.angle_gamma   90.00
#
_symmetry.space_group_name_H-M   'P 1'
#
loop_
_entity.id
_entity.type
_entity.pdbx_description
1 polymer ?
#
loop_
_entity_poly.entity_id
_entity_poly.type
_entity_poly.pdbx_seq_one_letter_code
_entity_poly.pdbx_strand_id
1 'polypeptide(L)'
;MAAPLWQAALGAGRRWRCLSTSAARSRRAPPLGPMPNEDVDVSSLERLEKYRSFARYRRRAEQEARAPRWWRTYREHFVAEPDPRDKIDIGLPPPKVCRAQQLLERKQVLRELKANVEEERAARHRTARIPLEAVRAEWERTCGPYHKQRLAEYYGLYRDLFHGATFVPRIPLHVAYAVGEDEVMPVYHGNEVTPTEAAQAPEVTYEADEGSLWTLLLTNLDGHLLEPDAEYVHWLVTNIPGRRVAEGQEACPYLPPFPARGSGFHRFAFLLFKQEKLIDFSEDTRPSPCYQLAQRTFHTFDFYKKHQEAMTPAGLAFFQCRWDDSVTRTFHQLLDMREPVFEFVRPPPYHPKQKRFPHKQPLRYLDRYRDSHEPTYGIY
;
A
#
# COMPACT_ATOMS: atom_id res chain seq x y z
N MET A 1 22.98 44.97 -48.72
CA MET A 1 23.20 46.32 -48.14
C MET A 1 24.15 46.14 -46.96
N ALA A 2 25.42 45.95 -47.27
CA ALA A 2 26.47 46.99 -47.27
C ALA A 2 26.94 47.31 -45.84
N ALA A 3 28.12 46.79 -45.52
CA ALA A 3 28.96 47.28 -44.43
C ALA A 3 29.38 48.74 -44.69
N PRO A 4 29.87 49.45 -43.67
CA PRO A 4 31.30 49.77 -43.77
C PRO A 4 32.08 49.68 -42.46
N LEU A 5 33.32 49.20 -42.60
CA LEU A 5 34.50 49.55 -41.83
C LEU A 5 34.92 50.99 -42.18
N TRP A 6 35.29 51.83 -41.21
CA TRP A 6 36.35 52.83 -41.39
C TRP A 6 37.11 53.07 -40.08
N GLN A 7 38.44 52.89 -40.17
CA GLN A 7 39.50 53.25 -39.24
C GLN A 7 39.69 54.78 -39.24
N ALA A 8 39.80 55.45 -38.08
CA ALA A 8 41.01 55.83 -37.35
C ALA A 8 41.35 57.32 -37.46
N ALA A 9 41.50 58.00 -36.31
CA ALA A 9 42.44 59.10 -36.14
C ALA A 9 42.75 59.29 -34.65
N LEU A 10 44.04 59.28 -34.33
CA LEU A 10 44.65 59.41 -33.02
C LEU A 10 44.53 60.87 -32.51
N GLY A 11 44.08 61.03 -31.27
CA GLY A 11 44.17 62.28 -30.51
C GLY A 11 44.63 61.98 -29.09
N ALA A 12 45.82 62.45 -28.76
CA ALA A 12 46.53 62.19 -27.51
C ALA A 12 45.76 62.65 -26.26
N GLY A 13 45.77 61.83 -25.20
CA GLY A 13 45.23 62.20 -23.91
C GLY A 13 45.44 61.12 -22.85
N ARG A 14 46.56 61.20 -22.13
CA ARG A 14 46.88 60.29 -21.02
C ARG A 14 45.81 60.37 -19.90
N ARG A 15 45.30 59.19 -19.55
CA ARG A 15 45.01 58.66 -18.20
C ARG A 15 44.09 59.48 -17.29
N TRP A 16 42.83 59.07 -17.16
CA TRP A 16 42.21 58.77 -15.85
C TRP A 16 41.33 57.52 -16.01
N ARG A 17 41.74 56.40 -15.41
CA ARG A 17 40.88 55.21 -15.29
C ARG A 17 39.88 55.51 -14.17
N CYS A 18 38.72 56.04 -14.51
CA CYS A 18 37.57 55.90 -13.63
C CYS A 18 37.00 54.50 -13.83
N LEU A 19 37.43 53.57 -12.99
CA LEU A 19 36.67 52.36 -12.72
C LEU A 19 35.31 52.82 -12.16
N SER A 20 34.29 52.91 -13.02
CA SER A 20 32.92 52.99 -12.51
C SER A 20 32.64 51.64 -11.87
N THR A 21 32.66 51.62 -10.53
CA THR A 21 32.07 50.55 -9.74
C THR A 21 30.58 50.57 -10.04
N SER A 22 30.21 49.86 -11.10
CA SER A 22 28.83 49.45 -11.35
C SER A 22 28.52 48.45 -10.25
N ALA A 23 28.08 48.97 -9.11
CA ALA A 23 27.58 48.15 -8.02
C ALA A 23 26.44 47.32 -8.60
N ALA A 24 26.68 46.02 -8.77
CA ALA A 24 25.62 45.06 -9.02
C ALA A 24 24.67 45.18 -7.83
N ARG A 25 23.61 45.97 -8.01
CA ARG A 25 22.50 46.10 -7.07
C ARG A 25 21.94 44.69 -6.93
N SER A 26 22.37 43.96 -5.90
CA SER A 26 21.88 42.61 -5.62
C SER A 26 20.37 42.72 -5.52
N ARG A 27 19.64 42.21 -6.53
CA ARG A 27 18.19 42.21 -6.54
C ARG A 27 17.74 41.25 -5.45
N ARG A 28 17.45 41.77 -4.26
CA ARG A 28 16.90 41.00 -3.14
C ARG A 28 15.39 40.98 -3.27
N ALA A 29 14.81 39.80 -3.14
CA ALA A 29 13.37 39.61 -3.03
C ALA A 29 13.01 39.37 -1.55
N PRO A 30 11.91 39.95 -1.04
CA PRO A 30 11.41 39.61 0.28
C PRO A 30 10.96 38.13 0.31
N PRO A 31 11.02 37.46 1.46
CA PRO A 31 10.52 36.10 1.60
C PRO A 31 9.00 36.07 1.36
N LEU A 32 8.51 34.95 0.82
CA LEU A 32 7.08 34.79 0.47
C LEU A 32 6.22 34.40 1.68
N GLY A 33 6.84 34.07 2.81
CA GLY A 33 6.20 33.71 4.06
C GLY A 33 7.20 33.79 5.22
N PRO A 34 6.78 33.40 6.45
CA PRO A 34 7.65 33.46 7.61
C PRO A 34 8.89 32.58 7.42
N MET A 35 10.05 33.09 7.82
CA MET A 35 11.31 32.34 7.79
C MET A 35 11.46 31.47 9.04
N PRO A 36 12.19 30.35 8.95
CA PRO A 36 12.54 29.56 10.13
C PRO A 36 13.23 30.41 11.19
N ASN A 37 12.84 30.21 12.45
CA ASN A 37 13.43 30.84 13.64
C ASN A 37 13.31 32.38 13.74
N GLU A 38 12.41 33.01 12.98
CA GLU A 38 12.09 34.45 13.18
C GLU A 38 11.49 34.72 14.56
N ASP A 39 10.79 33.75 15.14
CA ASP A 39 10.17 33.85 16.47
C ASP A 39 11.19 33.83 17.63
N VAL A 40 12.47 33.58 17.35
CA VAL A 40 13.50 33.46 18.39
C VAL A 40 14.02 34.85 18.76
N ASP A 41 13.74 35.30 19.98
CA ASP A 41 14.32 36.54 20.51
C ASP A 41 15.83 36.41 20.75
N VAL A 42 16.61 37.02 19.85
CA VAL A 42 18.08 36.99 19.88
C VAL A 42 18.66 37.92 20.95
N SER A 43 17.86 38.87 21.45
CA SER A 43 18.31 39.89 22.43
C SER A 43 18.76 39.26 23.76
N SER A 44 18.13 38.15 24.14
CA SER A 44 18.42 37.41 25.38
C SER A 44 18.92 35.99 25.12
N LEU A 45 19.82 35.81 24.14
CA LEU A 45 20.27 34.49 23.69
C LEU A 45 20.79 33.59 24.81
N GLU A 46 21.48 34.14 25.81
CA GLU A 46 22.04 33.39 26.94
C GLU A 46 20.98 32.86 27.91
N ARG A 47 19.82 33.52 28.00
CA ARG A 47 18.71 33.15 28.90
C ARG A 47 17.76 32.11 28.30
N LEU A 48 17.88 31.82 27.00
CA LEU A 48 16.99 30.89 26.30
C LEU A 48 17.26 29.44 26.68
N GLU A 49 16.17 28.67 26.79
CA GLU A 49 16.23 27.24 27.04
C GLU A 49 16.90 26.50 25.86
N LYS A 50 18.10 25.95 26.08
CA LYS A 50 18.83 25.18 25.06
C LYS A 50 18.34 23.74 24.99
N TYR A 51 18.46 23.14 23.81
CA TYR A 51 18.05 21.75 23.55
C TYR A 51 18.73 20.73 24.47
N ARG A 52 20.04 20.88 24.73
CA ARG A 52 20.85 20.05 25.66
C ARG A 52 20.92 18.54 25.34
N SER A 53 20.18 18.07 24.34
CA SER A 53 20.20 16.69 23.85
C SER A 53 19.87 16.66 22.37
N PHE A 54 20.56 15.78 21.64
CA PHE A 54 20.29 15.55 20.22
C PHE A 54 18.84 15.06 19.99
N ALA A 55 18.33 14.19 20.86
CA ALA A 55 16.98 13.66 20.73
C ALA A 55 15.88 14.74 20.81
N ARG A 56 16.04 15.74 21.69
CA ARG A 56 15.08 16.84 21.82
C ARG A 56 15.08 17.73 20.58
N TYR A 57 16.26 18.04 20.05
CA TYR A 57 16.40 18.75 18.77
C TYR A 57 15.76 17.96 17.63
N ARG A 58 16.09 16.67 17.51
CA ARG A 58 15.58 15.79 16.46
C ARG A 58 14.06 15.74 16.42
N ARG A 59 13.39 15.60 17.57
CA ARG A 59 11.91 15.62 17.63
C ARG A 59 11.32 16.91 17.06
N ARG A 60 11.93 18.06 17.38
CA ARG A 60 11.48 19.36 16.85
C ARG A 60 11.74 19.46 15.35
N ALA A 61 12.92 19.05 14.90
CA ALA A 61 13.28 19.04 13.48
C ALA A 61 12.34 18.13 12.66
N GLU A 62 11.97 16.95 13.17
CA GLU A 62 11.02 16.06 12.52
C GLU A 62 9.61 16.67 12.43
N GLN A 63 9.13 17.34 13.48
CA GLN A 63 7.86 18.08 13.42
C GLN A 63 7.90 19.16 12.35
N GLU A 64 9.00 19.91 12.31
CA GLU A 64 9.19 21.01 11.38
C GLU A 64 9.26 20.55 9.91
N ALA A 65 9.89 19.39 9.67
CA ALA A 65 9.95 18.75 8.37
C ALA A 65 8.60 18.21 7.86
N ARG A 66 7.64 17.97 8.76
CA ARG A 66 6.29 17.54 8.39
C ARG A 66 5.33 18.69 8.08
N ALA A 67 5.67 19.92 8.47
CA ALA A 67 4.82 21.07 8.25
C ALA A 67 4.85 21.52 6.78
N PRO A 68 3.72 22.04 6.24
CA PRO A 68 3.70 22.62 4.89
C PRO A 68 4.58 23.87 4.83
N ARG A 69 5.28 24.09 3.71
CA ARG A 69 6.21 25.21 3.50
C ARG A 69 5.98 25.84 2.13
N TRP A 70 6.29 27.14 2.04
CA TRP A 70 6.16 27.92 0.81
C TRP A 70 7.34 27.73 -0.16
N TRP A 71 8.48 27.23 0.33
CA TRP A 71 9.63 26.87 -0.50
C TRP A 71 9.54 25.41 -0.96
N ARG A 72 10.33 25.06 -1.99
CA ARG A 72 10.37 23.71 -2.54
C ARG A 72 10.76 22.69 -1.50
N THR A 73 9.99 21.62 -1.37
CA THR A 73 10.25 20.55 -0.41
C THR A 73 10.48 19.21 -1.09
N TYR A 74 11.14 18.29 -0.39
CA TYR A 74 11.23 16.90 -0.83
C TYR A 74 9.83 16.28 -1.03
N ARG A 75 8.86 16.62 -0.18
CA ARG A 75 7.51 16.03 -0.26
C ARG A 75 6.80 16.40 -1.55
N GLU A 76 6.92 17.63 -1.99
CA GLU A 76 6.35 18.13 -3.26
C GLU A 76 6.80 17.31 -4.47
N HIS A 77 8.03 16.77 -4.46
CA HIS A 77 8.58 16.02 -5.59
C HIS A 77 8.40 14.50 -5.50
N PHE A 78 8.29 13.96 -4.29
CA PHE A 78 8.39 12.51 -4.06
C PHE A 78 7.16 11.88 -3.39
N VAL A 79 6.28 12.68 -2.80
CA VAL A 79 5.08 12.19 -2.11
C VAL A 79 3.86 12.59 -2.95
N ALA A 80 3.14 11.61 -3.48
CA ALA A 80 1.84 11.86 -4.08
C ALA A 80 0.90 12.41 -3.00
N GLU A 81 0.37 13.61 -3.20
CA GLU A 81 -0.64 14.16 -2.29
C GLU A 81 -1.96 13.40 -2.52
N PRO A 82 -2.55 12.80 -1.48
CA PRO A 82 -3.87 12.22 -1.61
C PRO A 82 -4.88 13.34 -1.88
N ASP A 83 -5.78 13.17 -2.85
CA ASP A 83 -6.88 14.13 -3.03
C ASP A 83 -7.75 14.08 -1.76
N PRO A 84 -7.98 15.21 -1.07
CA PRO A 84 -8.85 15.25 0.10
C PRO A 84 -10.28 14.80 -0.18
N ARG A 85 -10.71 14.74 -1.45
CA ARG A 85 -12.03 14.23 -1.87
C ARG A 85 -12.14 12.72 -1.90
N ASP A 86 -11.02 11.98 -1.87
CA ASP A 86 -11.01 10.53 -2.13
C ASP A 86 -11.36 9.66 -0.92
N LYS A 87 -11.49 10.24 0.29
CA LYS A 87 -11.63 9.46 1.52
C LYS A 87 -13.05 9.48 2.08
N ILE A 88 -14.00 8.97 1.31
CA ILE A 88 -15.33 8.64 1.82
C ILE A 88 -15.24 7.36 2.68
N ASP A 89 -16.03 7.30 3.75
CA ASP A 89 -16.20 6.09 4.57
C ASP A 89 -17.47 5.36 4.13
N ILE A 90 -17.31 4.15 3.60
CA ILE A 90 -18.41 3.29 3.13
C ILE A 90 -18.71 2.15 4.12
N GLY A 91 -18.09 2.17 5.31
CA GLY A 91 -18.20 1.10 6.30
C GLY A 91 -19.40 1.20 7.24
N LEU A 92 -19.50 0.18 8.11
CA LEU A 92 -20.46 0.17 9.22
C LEU A 92 -20.20 1.30 10.24
N PRO A 93 -21.26 1.82 10.89
CA PRO A 93 -21.13 2.86 11.90
C PRO A 93 -20.28 2.38 13.10
N PRO A 94 -19.54 3.30 13.76
CA PRO A 94 -18.76 2.96 14.94
C PRO A 94 -19.66 2.54 16.11
N PRO A 95 -19.19 1.62 16.98
CA PRO A 95 -19.94 1.24 18.18
C PRO A 95 -20.06 2.41 19.15
N LYS A 96 -21.23 2.55 19.79
CA LYS A 96 -21.46 3.54 20.83
C LYS A 96 -20.97 3.01 22.18
N VAL A 97 -19.99 3.69 22.78
CA VAL A 97 -19.39 3.27 24.07
C VAL A 97 -19.40 4.44 25.06
N CYS A 98 -19.74 4.18 26.32
CA CYS A 98 -19.65 5.17 27.39
C CYS A 98 -18.19 5.33 27.86
N ARG A 99 -17.52 6.39 27.39
CA ARG A 99 -16.10 6.66 27.70
C ARG A 99 -15.83 6.80 29.20
N ALA A 100 -16.74 7.41 29.95
CA ALA A 100 -16.57 7.63 31.39
C ALA A 100 -16.50 6.32 32.16
N GLN A 101 -17.42 5.39 31.87
CA GLN A 101 -17.45 4.07 32.49
C GLN A 101 -16.22 3.24 32.11
N GLN A 102 -15.88 3.18 30.81
CA GLN A 102 -14.70 2.44 30.35
C GLN A 102 -13.40 2.95 31.01
N LEU A 103 -13.28 4.26 31.20
CA LEU A 103 -12.11 4.85 31.87
C LEU A 103 -12.05 4.47 33.36
N LEU A 104 -13.20 4.40 34.03
CA LEU A 104 -13.28 4.02 35.44
C LEU A 104 -12.82 2.56 35.62
N GLU A 105 -13.37 1.64 34.83
CA GLU A 105 -13.01 0.21 34.84
C GLU A 105 -11.52 0.01 34.56
N ARG A 106 -10.98 0.67 33.52
CA ARG A 106 -9.54 0.62 33.20
C ARG A 106 -8.66 1.13 34.34
N LYS A 107 -9.08 2.20 35.04
CA LYS A 107 -8.34 2.73 36.19
C LYS A 107 -8.38 1.77 37.38
N GLN A 108 -9.50 1.08 37.59
CA GLN A 108 -9.63 0.10 38.66
C GLN A 108 -8.68 -1.08 38.43
N VAL A 109 -8.72 -1.69 37.24
CA VAL A 109 -7.80 -2.78 36.87
C VAL A 109 -6.34 -2.37 37.03
N LEU A 110 -5.97 -1.16 36.59
CA LEU A 110 -4.60 -0.65 36.77
C LEU A 110 -4.21 -0.42 38.24
N ARG A 111 -5.15 -0.04 39.10
CA ARG A 111 -4.89 0.12 40.54
C ARG A 111 -4.66 -1.22 41.21
N GLU A 112 -5.49 -2.21 40.90
CA GLU A 112 -5.37 -3.58 41.42
C GLU A 112 -4.05 -4.22 40.97
N LEU A 113 -3.71 -4.11 39.68
CA LEU A 113 -2.46 -4.63 39.15
C LEU A 113 -1.23 -3.98 39.80
N LYS A 114 -1.25 -2.65 40.01
CA LYS A 114 -0.14 -1.93 40.65
C LYS A 114 -0.03 -2.17 42.15
N ALA A 115 -1.13 -2.56 42.81
CA ALA A 115 -1.10 -2.93 44.22
C ALA A 115 -0.44 -4.31 44.45
N ASN A 116 -0.38 -5.15 43.41
CA ASN A 116 0.27 -6.45 43.50
C ASN A 116 1.80 -6.31 43.55
N VAL A 117 2.38 -6.70 44.68
CA VAL A 117 3.82 -6.66 44.95
C VAL A 117 4.59 -7.66 44.09
N GLU A 118 3.98 -8.78 43.71
CA GLU A 118 4.62 -9.80 42.86
C GLU A 118 4.85 -9.27 41.44
N GLU A 119 3.87 -8.56 40.89
CA GLU A 119 3.97 -7.93 39.56
C GLU A 119 4.99 -6.80 39.55
N GLU A 120 5.07 -5.98 40.62
CA GLU A 120 6.14 -4.99 40.78
C GLU A 120 7.52 -5.64 40.79
N ARG A 121 7.68 -6.71 41.58
CA ARG A 121 8.93 -7.44 41.70
C ARG A 121 9.31 -8.06 40.35
N ALA A 122 8.37 -8.72 39.67
CA ALA A 122 8.60 -9.32 38.37
C ALA A 122 8.98 -8.27 37.31
N ALA A 123 8.34 -7.09 37.31
CA ALA A 123 8.69 -5.99 36.42
C ALA A 123 10.10 -5.43 36.73
N ARG A 124 10.45 -5.27 38.01
CA ARG A 124 11.78 -4.80 38.44
C ARG A 124 12.89 -5.77 38.03
N HIS A 125 12.65 -7.07 38.16
CA HIS A 125 13.60 -8.11 37.74
C HIS A 125 13.50 -8.45 36.24
N ARG A 126 12.61 -7.78 35.49
CA ARG A 126 12.38 -8.01 34.05
C ARG A 126 11.98 -9.45 33.71
N THR A 127 11.28 -10.12 34.62
CA THR A 127 10.77 -11.49 34.45
C THR A 127 9.27 -11.55 34.15
N ALA A 128 8.57 -10.40 34.18
CA ALA A 128 7.15 -10.32 33.87
C ALA A 128 6.87 -10.78 32.42
N ARG A 129 5.76 -11.51 32.24
CA ARG A 129 5.32 -12.05 30.94
C ARG A 129 3.90 -11.59 30.65
N ILE A 130 3.62 -11.26 29.39
CA ILE A 130 2.30 -10.82 28.93
C ILE A 130 1.69 -11.92 28.08
N PRO A 131 0.45 -12.38 28.37
CA PRO A 131 -0.23 -13.39 27.56
C PRO A 131 -0.60 -12.82 26.18
N LEU A 132 0.07 -13.30 25.13
CA LEU A 132 -0.10 -12.78 23.77
C LEU A 132 -1.50 -13.03 23.20
N GLU A 133 -2.12 -14.16 23.54
CA GLU A 133 -3.47 -14.51 23.09
C GLU A 133 -4.52 -13.53 23.63
N ALA A 134 -4.45 -13.19 24.92
CA ALA A 134 -5.35 -12.21 25.53
C ALA A 134 -5.12 -10.80 24.97
N VAL A 135 -3.86 -10.42 24.71
CA VAL A 135 -3.54 -9.14 24.05
C VAL A 135 -4.15 -9.09 22.66
N ARG A 136 -4.04 -10.18 21.89
CA ARG A 136 -4.59 -10.27 20.54
C ARG A 136 -6.12 -10.17 20.54
N ALA A 137 -6.79 -10.89 21.44
CA ALA A 137 -8.25 -10.86 21.57
C ALA A 137 -8.77 -9.45 21.91
N GLU A 138 -8.13 -8.76 22.87
CA GLU A 138 -8.51 -7.38 23.23
C GLU A 138 -8.15 -6.37 22.13
N TRP A 139 -7.01 -6.58 21.46
CA TRP A 139 -6.61 -5.76 20.31
C TRP A 139 -7.64 -5.83 19.20
N GLU A 140 -8.10 -7.04 18.85
CA GLU A 140 -9.08 -7.28 17.78
C GLU A 140 -10.42 -6.58 18.04
N ARG A 141 -10.83 -6.48 19.30
CA ARG A 141 -12.07 -5.77 19.70
C ARG A 141 -11.94 -4.25 19.72
N THR A 142 -10.74 -3.72 19.96
CA THR A 142 -10.55 -2.28 20.25
C THR A 142 -9.92 -1.51 19.08
N CYS A 143 -8.59 -1.59 18.92
CA CYS A 143 -7.85 -0.83 17.91
C CYS A 143 -7.47 -1.64 16.66
N GLY A 144 -7.69 -2.95 16.68
CA GLY A 144 -7.46 -3.86 15.57
C GLY A 144 -8.04 -3.37 14.26
N PRO A 145 -9.36 -3.08 14.18
CA PRO A 145 -9.99 -2.61 12.94
C PRO A 145 -9.27 -1.42 12.28
N TYR A 146 -8.80 -0.45 13.06
CA TYR A 146 -8.08 0.72 12.55
C TYR A 146 -6.67 0.36 12.06
N HIS A 147 -5.99 -0.59 12.72
CA HIS A 147 -4.71 -1.10 12.24
C HIS A 147 -4.88 -1.88 10.94
N LYS A 148 -5.94 -2.69 10.83
CA LYS A 148 -6.31 -3.44 9.62
C LYS A 148 -6.60 -2.49 8.46
N GLN A 149 -7.36 -1.42 8.71
CA GLN A 149 -7.63 -0.36 7.72
C GLN A 149 -6.33 0.30 7.24
N ARG A 150 -5.45 0.73 8.16
CA ARG A 150 -4.16 1.34 7.80
C ARG A 150 -3.29 0.39 6.97
N LEU A 151 -3.33 -0.90 7.29
CA LEU A 151 -2.58 -1.92 6.57
C LEU A 151 -3.15 -2.13 5.17
N ALA A 152 -4.48 -2.20 5.03
CA ALA A 152 -5.14 -2.28 3.74
C ALA A 152 -4.87 -1.05 2.85
N GLU A 153 -4.82 0.16 3.42
CA GLU A 153 -4.41 1.38 2.71
C GLU A 153 -2.94 1.30 2.27
N TYR A 154 -2.04 0.81 3.12
CA TYR A 154 -0.64 0.57 2.77
C TYR A 154 -0.48 -0.44 1.63
N TYR A 155 -1.25 -1.52 1.66
CA TYR A 155 -1.27 -2.50 0.59
C TYR A 155 -2.01 -2.02 -0.66
N GLY A 156 -2.62 -0.85 -0.69
CA GLY A 156 -3.32 -0.31 -1.86
C GLY A 156 -4.70 -0.94 -2.13
N LEU A 157 -5.26 -1.71 -1.20
CA LEU A 157 -6.52 -2.44 -1.42
C LEU A 157 -7.70 -1.49 -1.69
N TYR A 158 -7.86 -0.42 -0.92
CA TYR A 158 -8.96 0.54 -1.11
C TYR A 158 -8.84 1.32 -2.42
N ARG A 159 -7.61 1.60 -2.85
CA ARG A 159 -7.36 2.28 -4.13
C ARG A 159 -7.85 1.40 -5.29
N ASP A 160 -7.51 0.13 -5.25
CA ASP A 160 -7.77 -0.81 -6.35
C ASP A 160 -9.24 -1.30 -6.33
N LEU A 161 -9.77 -1.69 -5.15
CA LEU A 161 -11.11 -2.26 -5.01
C LEU A 161 -12.25 -1.24 -5.01
N PHE A 162 -12.00 -0.04 -4.46
CA PHE A 162 -13.05 0.96 -4.21
C PHE A 162 -12.69 2.38 -4.68
N HIS A 163 -11.69 2.52 -5.54
CA HIS A 163 -11.23 3.81 -6.08
C HIS A 163 -10.93 4.87 -4.99
N GLY A 164 -10.36 4.44 -3.87
CA GLY A 164 -9.95 5.32 -2.76
C GLY A 164 -10.92 5.37 -1.58
N ALA A 165 -12.18 4.94 -1.76
CA ALA A 165 -13.13 4.85 -0.65
C ALA A 165 -12.65 3.84 0.40
N THR A 166 -12.78 4.22 1.67
CA THR A 166 -12.26 3.42 2.79
C THR A 166 -13.40 2.88 3.64
N PHE A 167 -13.14 1.80 4.39
CA PHE A 167 -14.05 1.36 5.45
C PHE A 167 -13.25 0.77 6.60
N VAL A 168 -13.80 0.82 7.82
CA VAL A 168 -13.21 0.14 8.97
C VAL A 168 -13.79 -1.27 9.08
N PRO A 169 -12.96 -2.35 9.01
CA PRO A 169 -13.45 -3.72 9.14
C PRO A 169 -13.84 -4.01 10.59
N ARG A 170 -15.09 -3.71 10.94
CA ARG A 170 -15.64 -3.83 12.30
C ARG A 170 -15.82 -5.29 12.71
N ILE A 171 -16.15 -6.16 11.77
CA ILE A 171 -16.39 -7.57 12.02
C ILE A 171 -15.08 -8.33 11.80
N PRO A 172 -14.54 -9.01 12.84
CA PRO A 172 -13.39 -9.89 12.69
C PRO A 172 -13.74 -11.04 11.75
N LEU A 173 -13.02 -11.11 10.64
CA LEU A 173 -13.12 -12.19 9.67
C LEU A 173 -11.93 -13.13 9.90
N HIS A 174 -12.22 -14.34 10.34
CA HIS A 174 -11.22 -15.39 10.54
C HIS A 174 -11.34 -16.40 9.40
N VAL A 175 -10.28 -16.48 8.60
CA VAL A 175 -10.20 -17.41 7.47
C VAL A 175 -9.01 -18.33 7.73
N ALA A 176 -9.19 -19.63 7.57
CA ALA A 176 -8.13 -20.62 7.69
C ALA A 176 -8.24 -21.69 6.61
N TYR A 177 -7.12 -22.04 5.98
CA TYR A 177 -7.05 -23.17 5.07
C TYR A 177 -6.65 -24.43 5.83
N ALA A 178 -7.35 -25.55 5.59
CA ALA A 178 -6.97 -26.85 6.12
C ALA A 178 -5.83 -27.44 5.27
N VAL A 179 -4.67 -27.67 5.90
CA VAL A 179 -3.49 -28.23 5.26
C VAL A 179 -3.30 -29.66 5.81
N GLY A 180 -3.79 -30.65 5.07
CA GLY A 180 -3.84 -32.03 5.57
C GLY A 180 -4.96 -32.23 6.61
N GLU A 181 -4.72 -33.08 7.61
CA GLU A 181 -5.75 -33.46 8.60
C GLU A 181 -5.71 -32.61 9.88
N ASP A 182 -4.53 -32.18 10.34
CA ASP A 182 -4.35 -31.54 11.66
C ASP A 182 -3.81 -30.09 11.61
N GLU A 183 -3.28 -29.64 10.46
CA GLU A 183 -2.68 -28.30 10.35
C GLU A 183 -3.65 -27.32 9.67
N VAL A 184 -3.65 -26.08 10.18
CA VAL A 184 -4.44 -24.98 9.62
C VAL A 184 -3.52 -23.79 9.34
N MET A 185 -3.65 -23.24 8.13
CA MET A 185 -2.96 -22.02 7.70
C MET A 185 -3.91 -20.82 7.83
N PRO A 186 -3.79 -20.01 8.90
CA PRO A 186 -4.65 -18.85 9.08
C PRO A 186 -4.27 -17.72 8.12
N VAL A 187 -5.29 -17.09 7.54
CA VAL A 187 -5.16 -15.88 6.74
C VAL A 187 -5.35 -14.67 7.65
N TYR A 188 -4.34 -13.81 7.68
CA TYR A 188 -4.35 -12.55 8.37
C TYR A 188 -4.47 -11.41 7.35
N HIS A 189 -3.49 -10.51 7.33
CA HIS A 189 -3.53 -9.26 6.56
C HIS A 189 -2.19 -9.04 5.83
N GLY A 190 -1.94 -9.90 4.85
CA GLY A 190 -0.75 -9.86 4.00
C GLY A 190 0.32 -10.89 4.37
N ASN A 191 -0.01 -11.91 5.17
CA ASN A 191 0.88 -13.07 5.31
C ASN A 191 0.93 -13.86 3.99
N GLU A 192 2.01 -14.60 3.79
CA GLU A 192 2.17 -15.46 2.63
C GLU A 192 1.41 -16.78 2.84
N VAL A 193 0.64 -17.20 1.83
CA VAL A 193 -0.04 -18.49 1.75
C VAL A 193 0.22 -19.05 0.35
N THR A 194 0.62 -20.32 0.29
CA THR A 194 0.97 -20.97 -0.99
C THR A 194 -0.28 -21.45 -1.73
N PRO A 195 -0.24 -21.54 -3.07
CA PRO A 195 -1.33 -22.12 -3.84
C PRO A 195 -1.65 -23.56 -3.46
N THR A 196 -0.64 -24.33 -3.05
CA THR A 196 -0.81 -25.69 -2.54
C THR A 196 -1.67 -25.74 -1.28
N GLU A 197 -1.44 -24.85 -0.32
CA GLU A 197 -2.25 -24.74 0.91
C GLU A 197 -3.66 -24.22 0.60
N ALA A 198 -3.77 -23.30 -0.37
CA ALA A 198 -5.03 -22.73 -0.83
C ALA A 198 -5.67 -23.52 -2.00
N ALA A 199 -5.44 -24.83 -2.07
CA ALA A 199 -6.01 -25.66 -3.14
C ALA A 199 -7.52 -25.89 -2.97
N GLN A 200 -8.00 -25.92 -1.72
CA GLN A 200 -9.40 -26.13 -1.34
C GLN A 200 -9.98 -24.87 -0.70
N ALA A 201 -11.32 -24.76 -0.71
CA ALA A 201 -12.00 -23.64 -0.07
C ALA A 201 -11.66 -23.56 1.43
N PRO A 202 -11.40 -22.36 1.98
CA PRO A 202 -11.05 -22.20 3.38
C PRO A 202 -12.27 -22.31 4.30
N GLU A 203 -11.99 -22.58 5.58
CA GLU A 203 -12.95 -22.40 6.65
C GLU A 203 -13.05 -20.92 7.02
N VAL A 204 -14.26 -20.38 6.99
CA VAL A 204 -14.53 -18.96 7.25
C VAL A 204 -15.46 -18.82 8.44
N THR A 205 -15.03 -18.06 9.44
CA THR A 205 -15.78 -17.79 10.66
C THR A 205 -15.78 -16.30 10.98
N TYR A 206 -16.92 -15.79 11.43
CA TYR A 206 -17.12 -14.39 11.83
C TYR A 206 -18.28 -14.29 12.81
N GLU A 207 -18.31 -13.20 13.59
CA GLU A 207 -19.41 -12.90 14.50
C GLU A 207 -20.59 -12.28 13.73
N ALA A 208 -21.78 -12.85 13.89
CA ALA A 208 -22.99 -12.43 13.20
C ALA A 208 -24.23 -12.58 14.08
N ASP A 209 -25.17 -11.63 13.94
CA ASP A 209 -26.46 -11.66 14.63
C ASP A 209 -27.40 -12.71 14.01
N GLU A 210 -28.31 -13.29 14.79
CA GLU A 210 -29.33 -14.20 14.25
C GLU A 210 -30.26 -13.46 13.28
N GLY A 211 -30.53 -14.08 12.12
CA GLY A 211 -31.34 -13.48 11.05
C GLY A 211 -30.62 -12.45 10.18
N SER A 212 -29.34 -12.19 10.41
CA SER A 212 -28.52 -11.35 9.51
C SER A 212 -28.11 -12.13 8.25
N LEU A 213 -27.95 -11.40 7.14
CA LEU A 213 -27.51 -11.95 5.87
C LEU A 213 -26.15 -11.36 5.48
N TRP A 214 -25.30 -12.18 4.86
CA TRP A 214 -23.93 -11.81 4.52
C TRP A 214 -23.54 -12.27 3.12
N THR A 215 -22.53 -11.62 2.55
CA THR A 215 -21.89 -12.03 1.30
C THR A 215 -20.39 -12.08 1.49
N LEU A 216 -19.78 -13.18 1.05
CA LEU A 216 -18.35 -13.39 1.07
C LEU A 216 -17.82 -13.38 -0.36
N LEU A 217 -16.78 -12.59 -0.59
CA LEU A 217 -16.12 -12.44 -1.88
C LEU A 217 -14.62 -12.64 -1.71
N LEU A 218 -14.01 -13.45 -2.58
CA LEU A 218 -12.56 -13.60 -2.72
C LEU A 218 -12.14 -13.11 -4.11
N THR A 219 -11.32 -12.08 -4.18
CA THR A 219 -10.77 -11.56 -5.44
C THR A 219 -9.25 -11.52 -5.44
N ASN A 220 -8.68 -11.60 -6.64
CA ASN A 220 -7.25 -11.45 -6.90
C ASN A 220 -7.01 -10.16 -7.66
N LEU A 221 -6.33 -9.21 -7.02
CA LEU A 221 -6.12 -7.86 -7.54
C LEU A 221 -5.04 -7.79 -8.61
N ASP A 222 -4.08 -8.72 -8.58
CA ASP A 222 -2.85 -8.65 -9.39
C ASP A 222 -2.78 -9.78 -10.44
N GLY A 223 -3.77 -10.68 -10.46
CA GLY A 223 -3.72 -11.93 -11.22
C GLY A 223 -4.21 -11.89 -12.64
N HIS A 224 -4.80 -10.78 -13.08
CA HIS A 224 -5.43 -10.73 -14.39
C HIS A 224 -4.38 -10.67 -15.52
N LEU A 225 -4.50 -11.58 -16.49
CA LEU A 225 -3.45 -11.83 -17.49
C LEU A 225 -3.50 -10.88 -18.70
N LEU A 226 -4.62 -10.19 -18.91
CA LEU A 226 -4.88 -9.39 -20.10
C LEU A 226 -5.05 -7.90 -19.77
N GLU A 227 -6.04 -7.61 -18.93
CA GLU A 227 -6.39 -6.26 -18.48
C GLU A 227 -5.77 -5.97 -17.11
N PRO A 228 -5.07 -4.84 -16.92
CA PRO A 228 -4.38 -4.53 -15.67
C PRO A 228 -5.31 -4.03 -14.56
N ASP A 229 -6.44 -3.41 -14.91
CA ASP A 229 -7.40 -2.82 -13.97
C ASP A 229 -8.51 -3.82 -13.58
N ALA A 230 -8.49 -5.02 -14.14
CA ALA A 230 -9.48 -6.06 -13.88
C ALA A 230 -8.98 -7.07 -12.85
N GLU A 231 -9.91 -7.65 -12.10
CA GLU A 231 -9.63 -8.65 -11.08
C GLU A 231 -10.17 -10.02 -11.54
N TYR A 232 -9.69 -11.10 -10.90
CA TYR A 232 -10.37 -12.39 -10.99
C TYR A 232 -11.15 -12.68 -9.71
N VAL A 233 -12.42 -13.08 -9.85
CA VAL A 233 -13.19 -13.63 -8.72
C VAL A 233 -12.88 -15.11 -8.54
N HIS A 234 -12.33 -15.44 -7.37
CA HIS A 234 -11.99 -16.81 -7.01
C HIS A 234 -13.13 -17.50 -6.28
N TRP A 235 -13.91 -16.76 -5.48
CA TRP A 235 -15.04 -17.33 -4.75
C TRP A 235 -16.08 -16.25 -4.44
N LEU A 236 -17.36 -16.56 -4.63
CA LEU A 236 -18.46 -15.67 -4.27
C LEU A 236 -19.60 -16.49 -3.68
N VAL A 237 -19.90 -16.23 -2.41
CA VAL A 237 -21.02 -16.85 -1.68
C VAL A 237 -21.94 -15.75 -1.19
N THR A 238 -23.19 -15.80 -1.62
CA THR A 238 -24.20 -14.76 -1.39
C THR A 238 -25.29 -15.25 -0.45
N ASN A 239 -26.01 -14.32 0.18
CA ASN A 239 -27.19 -14.61 1.02
C ASN A 239 -26.89 -15.62 2.14
N ILE A 240 -25.72 -15.53 2.78
CA ILE A 240 -25.30 -16.42 3.88
C ILE A 240 -26.12 -16.12 5.14
N PRO A 241 -26.87 -17.09 5.69
CA PRO A 241 -27.65 -16.88 6.91
C PRO A 241 -26.75 -16.92 8.15
N GLY A 242 -26.63 -15.79 8.84
CA GLY A 242 -25.80 -15.64 10.04
C GLY A 242 -24.34 -15.97 9.75
N ARG A 243 -23.83 -17.03 10.39
CA ARG A 243 -22.43 -17.51 10.27
C ARG A 243 -22.24 -18.75 9.39
N ARG A 244 -23.33 -19.29 8.81
CA ARG A 244 -23.32 -20.62 8.17
C ARG A 244 -23.01 -20.49 6.69
N VAL A 245 -21.72 -20.34 6.35
CA VAL A 245 -21.24 -20.13 4.98
C VAL A 245 -21.71 -21.23 4.01
N ALA A 246 -21.78 -22.49 4.47
CA ALA A 246 -22.25 -23.62 3.67
C ALA A 246 -23.76 -23.55 3.32
N GLU A 247 -24.58 -22.78 4.04
CA GLU A 247 -26.00 -22.56 3.70
C GLU A 247 -26.19 -21.38 2.74
N GLY A 248 -25.13 -20.64 2.43
CA GLY A 248 -25.15 -19.57 1.44
C GLY A 248 -25.33 -20.10 0.02
N GLN A 249 -25.79 -19.23 -0.87
CA GLN A 249 -25.88 -19.51 -2.30
C GLN A 249 -24.51 -19.27 -2.93
N GLU A 250 -23.88 -20.32 -3.43
CA GLU A 250 -22.59 -20.20 -4.13
C GLU A 250 -22.81 -19.66 -5.55
N ALA A 251 -22.62 -18.35 -5.73
CA ALA A 251 -22.76 -17.67 -7.02
C ALA A 251 -21.52 -17.86 -7.90
N CYS A 252 -20.35 -18.08 -7.32
CA CYS A 252 -19.12 -18.40 -8.05
C CYS A 252 -18.31 -19.45 -7.29
N PRO A 253 -18.13 -20.67 -7.86
CA PRO A 253 -17.40 -21.74 -7.19
C PRO A 253 -15.96 -21.38 -6.89
N TYR A 254 -15.44 -21.91 -5.77
CA TYR A 254 -14.05 -21.72 -5.39
C TYR A 254 -13.09 -22.17 -6.51
N LEU A 255 -12.17 -21.28 -6.88
CA LEU A 255 -11.07 -21.54 -7.80
C LEU A 255 -9.76 -21.28 -7.04
N PRO A 256 -8.85 -22.26 -6.91
CA PRO A 256 -7.58 -22.05 -6.24
C PRO A 256 -6.78 -20.91 -6.89
N PRO A 257 -5.91 -20.23 -6.13
CA PRO A 257 -5.06 -19.17 -6.67
C PRO A 257 -4.08 -19.74 -7.71
N PHE A 258 -3.87 -19.01 -8.81
CA PHE A 258 -2.96 -19.40 -9.89
C PHE A 258 -2.01 -18.25 -10.29
N PRO A 259 -1.21 -17.70 -9.35
CA PRO A 259 -0.23 -16.66 -9.69
C PRO A 259 0.75 -17.18 -10.75
N ALA A 260 0.93 -16.45 -11.85
CA ALA A 260 1.78 -16.88 -12.95
C ALA A 260 3.26 -16.94 -12.55
N ARG A 261 4.05 -17.79 -13.23
CA ARG A 261 5.47 -17.90 -12.91
C ARG A 261 6.19 -16.61 -13.29
N GLY A 262 6.88 -16.01 -12.33
CA GLY A 262 7.66 -14.78 -12.53
C GLY A 262 6.87 -13.47 -12.53
N SER A 263 5.56 -13.50 -12.21
CA SER A 263 4.76 -12.27 -12.03
C SER A 263 4.92 -11.64 -10.64
N GLY A 264 5.48 -12.36 -9.67
CA GLY A 264 5.75 -11.87 -8.32
C GLY A 264 4.71 -12.31 -7.28
N PHE A 265 4.46 -11.45 -6.30
CA PHE A 265 3.47 -11.70 -5.24
C PHE A 265 2.13 -11.09 -5.62
N HIS A 266 1.07 -11.88 -5.54
CA HIS A 266 -0.29 -11.45 -5.83
C HIS A 266 -1.07 -11.29 -4.54
N ARG A 267 -1.89 -10.25 -4.45
CA ARG A 267 -2.75 -9.98 -3.30
C ARG A 267 -4.13 -10.58 -3.51
N PHE A 268 -4.55 -11.44 -2.59
CA PHE A 268 -5.87 -12.04 -2.56
C PHE A 268 -6.66 -11.48 -1.40
N ALA A 269 -7.82 -10.87 -1.66
CA ALA A 269 -8.65 -10.21 -0.65
C ALA A 269 -9.96 -10.95 -0.42
N PHE A 270 -10.22 -11.32 0.83
CA PHE A 270 -11.52 -11.71 1.34
C PHE A 270 -12.28 -10.48 1.84
N LEU A 271 -13.42 -10.22 1.22
CA LEU A 271 -14.35 -9.16 1.57
C LEU A 271 -15.61 -9.79 2.15
N LEU A 272 -15.99 -9.33 3.33
CA LEU A 272 -17.26 -9.70 3.95
C LEU A 272 -18.18 -8.48 3.94
N PHE A 273 -19.33 -8.63 3.29
CA PHE A 273 -20.38 -7.63 3.25
C PHE A 273 -21.57 -8.05 4.12
N LYS A 274 -22.12 -7.09 4.88
CA LYS A 274 -23.39 -7.24 5.59
C LYS A 274 -24.51 -6.82 4.65
N GLN A 275 -25.52 -7.67 4.49
CA GLN A 275 -26.71 -7.37 3.72
C GLN A 275 -27.85 -6.90 4.64
N GLU A 276 -28.63 -5.91 4.22
CA GLU A 276 -29.83 -5.47 4.92
C GLU A 276 -31.06 -6.32 4.55
N LYS A 277 -31.06 -6.88 3.34
CA LYS A 277 -32.19 -7.58 2.72
C LYS A 277 -31.66 -8.72 1.86
N LEU A 278 -32.53 -9.66 1.48
CA LEU A 278 -32.20 -10.65 0.47
C LEU A 278 -31.97 -9.95 -0.87
N ILE A 279 -30.82 -10.21 -1.51
CA ILE A 279 -30.45 -9.62 -2.80
C ILE A 279 -30.46 -10.73 -3.85
N ASP A 280 -30.97 -10.41 -5.04
CA ASP A 280 -30.87 -11.30 -6.20
C ASP A 280 -29.54 -11.06 -6.92
N PHE A 281 -28.72 -12.11 -7.00
CA PHE A 281 -27.41 -12.11 -7.68
C PHE A 281 -27.44 -12.91 -8.98
N SER A 282 -28.61 -13.10 -9.59
CA SER A 282 -28.77 -13.84 -10.85
C SER A 282 -27.86 -13.33 -11.98
N GLU A 283 -27.63 -12.02 -12.09
CA GLU A 283 -26.70 -11.42 -13.07
C GLU A 283 -25.22 -11.72 -12.81
N ASP A 284 -24.85 -11.87 -11.54
CA ASP A 284 -23.46 -12.08 -11.11
C ASP A 284 -23.13 -13.58 -10.90
N THR A 285 -24.14 -14.45 -11.07
CA THR A 285 -24.01 -15.90 -10.93
C THR A 285 -23.27 -16.50 -12.13
N ARG A 286 -22.32 -17.37 -11.84
CA ARG A 286 -21.46 -18.05 -12.80
C ARG A 286 -21.80 -19.54 -12.86
N PRO A 287 -21.52 -20.21 -13.99
CA PRO A 287 -21.74 -21.65 -14.08
C PRO A 287 -20.88 -22.41 -13.06
N SER A 288 -21.36 -23.56 -12.59
CA SER A 288 -20.59 -24.46 -11.75
C SER A 288 -20.30 -25.76 -12.49
N PRO A 289 -19.02 -26.09 -12.80
CA PRO A 289 -17.79 -25.31 -12.54
C PRO A 289 -17.55 -24.18 -13.56
N CYS A 290 -16.90 -23.09 -13.13
CA CYS A 290 -16.48 -21.98 -14.01
C CYS A 290 -14.95 -21.95 -14.13
N TYR A 291 -14.43 -22.42 -15.27
CA TYR A 291 -13.00 -22.38 -15.61
C TYR A 291 -12.67 -21.36 -16.71
N GLN A 292 -13.67 -20.64 -17.23
CA GLN A 292 -13.46 -19.62 -18.26
C GLN A 292 -13.02 -18.31 -17.61
N LEU A 293 -11.77 -17.89 -17.90
CA LEU A 293 -11.19 -16.68 -17.31
C LEU A 293 -11.99 -15.41 -17.64
N ALA A 294 -12.56 -15.29 -18.83
CA ALA A 294 -13.38 -14.14 -19.21
C ALA A 294 -14.66 -13.99 -18.36
N GLN A 295 -15.23 -15.10 -17.89
CA GLN A 295 -16.36 -15.06 -16.95
C GLN A 295 -15.89 -14.75 -15.52
N ARG A 296 -14.66 -15.15 -15.17
CA ARG A 296 -14.03 -14.87 -13.88
C ARG A 296 -13.55 -13.42 -13.76
N THR A 297 -13.40 -12.71 -14.88
CA THR A 297 -13.11 -11.27 -14.89
C THR A 297 -14.18 -10.54 -14.09
N PHE A 298 -13.74 -9.67 -13.19
CA PHE A 298 -14.59 -9.03 -12.20
C PHE A 298 -14.02 -7.67 -11.80
N HIS A 299 -14.91 -6.73 -11.46
CA HIS A 299 -14.55 -5.44 -10.90
C HIS A 299 -15.33 -5.25 -9.60
N THR A 300 -14.62 -5.22 -8.47
CA THR A 300 -15.26 -5.14 -7.15
C THR A 300 -16.03 -3.83 -6.97
N PHE A 301 -15.51 -2.73 -7.52
CA PHE A 301 -16.14 -1.42 -7.46
C PHE A 301 -17.53 -1.40 -8.11
N ASP A 302 -17.65 -1.94 -9.32
CA ASP A 302 -18.92 -1.94 -10.06
C ASP A 302 -19.95 -2.86 -9.40
N PHE A 303 -19.50 -4.03 -8.92
CA PHE A 303 -20.33 -4.95 -8.16
C PHE A 303 -20.89 -4.28 -6.89
N TYR A 304 -20.02 -3.65 -6.10
CA TYR A 304 -20.45 -2.96 -4.88
C TYR A 304 -21.40 -1.80 -5.21
N LYS A 305 -21.08 -1.00 -6.24
CA LYS A 305 -21.89 0.16 -6.63
C LYS A 305 -23.31 -0.20 -7.04
N LYS A 306 -23.52 -1.37 -7.68
CA LYS A 306 -24.86 -1.88 -8.01
C LYS A 306 -25.69 -2.21 -6.76
N HIS A 307 -25.03 -2.76 -5.74
CA HIS A 307 -25.68 -3.34 -4.55
C HIS A 307 -25.53 -2.49 -3.27
N GLN A 308 -24.91 -1.30 -3.35
CA GLN A 308 -24.55 -0.47 -2.19
C GLN A 308 -25.73 -0.05 -1.30
N GLU A 309 -26.95 0.00 -1.85
CA GLU A 309 -28.14 0.36 -1.08
C GLU A 309 -28.59 -0.74 -0.11
N ALA A 310 -28.22 -1.99 -0.38
CA ALA A 310 -28.62 -3.15 0.41
C ALA A 310 -27.44 -3.90 1.02
N MET A 311 -26.20 -3.47 0.75
CA MET A 311 -24.97 -4.17 1.11
C MET A 311 -23.91 -3.19 1.60
N THR A 312 -23.24 -3.52 2.71
CA THR A 312 -22.20 -2.67 3.32
C THR A 312 -20.96 -3.49 3.69
N PRO A 313 -19.73 -3.05 3.34
CA PRO A 313 -18.50 -3.75 3.72
C PRO A 313 -18.31 -3.73 5.24
N ALA A 314 -18.03 -4.91 5.80
CA ALA A 314 -18.00 -5.13 7.25
C ALA A 314 -16.71 -5.81 7.73
N GLY A 315 -16.14 -6.72 6.93
CA GLY A 315 -14.94 -7.48 7.26
C GLY A 315 -13.94 -7.51 6.11
N LEU A 316 -12.66 -7.66 6.45
CA LEU A 316 -11.55 -7.73 5.50
C LEU A 316 -10.47 -8.66 6.03
N ALA A 317 -10.03 -9.59 5.19
CA ALA A 317 -8.81 -10.37 5.37
C ALA A 317 -8.11 -10.51 4.01
N PHE A 318 -6.79 -10.65 3.98
CA PHE A 318 -6.09 -10.81 2.71
C PHE A 318 -4.74 -11.49 2.93
N PHE A 319 -4.25 -12.17 1.91
CA PHE A 319 -2.96 -12.84 1.91
C PHE A 319 -2.18 -12.54 0.63
N GLN A 320 -0.89 -12.84 0.66
CA GLN A 320 -0.02 -12.80 -0.50
C GLN A 320 0.22 -14.23 -0.98
N CYS A 321 0.22 -14.41 -2.29
CA CYS A 321 0.45 -15.70 -2.92
C CYS A 321 1.53 -15.57 -3.99
N ARG A 322 2.39 -16.58 -4.08
CA ARG A 322 3.43 -16.70 -5.11
C ARG A 322 3.23 -17.99 -5.89
N TRP A 323 3.81 -18.06 -7.07
CA TRP A 323 3.83 -19.28 -7.88
C TRP A 323 4.46 -20.46 -7.12
N ASP A 324 3.85 -21.64 -7.26
CA ASP A 324 4.38 -22.94 -6.86
C ASP A 324 4.05 -24.00 -7.92
N ASP A 325 4.53 -25.23 -7.74
CA ASP A 325 4.34 -26.32 -8.72
C ASP A 325 2.86 -26.72 -8.90
N SER A 326 1.99 -26.44 -7.93
CA SER A 326 0.57 -26.76 -8.01
C SER A 326 -0.17 -25.89 -9.03
N VAL A 327 0.34 -24.68 -9.30
CA VAL A 327 -0.23 -23.76 -10.27
C VAL A 327 -0.17 -24.31 -11.69
N THR A 328 0.92 -25.01 -12.04
CA THR A 328 1.06 -25.67 -13.34
C THR A 328 -0.08 -26.67 -13.58
N ARG A 329 -0.47 -27.42 -12.53
CA ARG A 329 -1.63 -28.33 -12.58
C ARG A 329 -2.93 -27.56 -12.81
N THR A 330 -3.13 -26.43 -12.14
CA THR A 330 -4.31 -25.57 -12.32
C THR A 330 -4.45 -25.07 -13.77
N PHE A 331 -3.37 -24.59 -14.39
CA PHE A 331 -3.40 -24.14 -15.79
C PHE A 331 -3.72 -25.27 -16.77
N HIS A 332 -3.08 -26.44 -16.61
CA HIS A 332 -3.23 -27.54 -17.57
C HIS A 332 -4.49 -28.38 -17.36
N GLN A 333 -4.92 -28.62 -16.12
CA GLN A 333 -6.05 -29.51 -15.82
C GLN A 333 -7.37 -28.76 -15.63
N LEU A 334 -7.35 -27.63 -14.92
CA LEU A 334 -8.58 -26.88 -14.63
C LEU A 334 -8.90 -25.88 -15.74
N LEU A 335 -7.92 -25.08 -16.16
CA LEU A 335 -8.11 -24.00 -17.14
C LEU A 335 -7.90 -24.44 -18.59
N ASP A 336 -7.42 -25.68 -18.83
CA ASP A 336 -7.10 -26.24 -20.16
C ASP A 336 -6.30 -25.27 -21.05
N MET A 337 -5.26 -24.66 -20.47
CA MET A 337 -4.43 -23.67 -21.15
C MET A 337 -2.94 -23.85 -20.87
N ARG A 338 -2.12 -23.18 -21.68
CA ARG A 338 -0.67 -23.14 -21.47
C ARG A 338 -0.34 -22.17 -20.34
N GLU A 339 0.58 -22.58 -19.46
CA GLU A 339 1.07 -21.74 -18.37
C GLU A 339 1.88 -20.56 -18.92
N PRO A 340 1.48 -19.30 -18.64
CA PRO A 340 2.28 -18.13 -18.98
C PRO A 340 3.45 -17.98 -18.01
N VAL A 341 4.62 -17.63 -18.56
CA VAL A 341 5.85 -17.39 -17.78
C VAL A 341 6.35 -15.99 -18.08
N PHE A 342 6.53 -15.20 -17.03
CA PHE A 342 6.99 -13.83 -17.08
C PHE A 342 8.43 -13.72 -16.58
N GLU A 343 9.14 -12.71 -17.07
CA GLU A 343 10.50 -12.38 -16.63
C GLU A 343 10.60 -10.87 -16.41
N PHE A 344 11.30 -10.49 -15.34
CA PHE A 344 11.56 -9.09 -15.05
C PHE A 344 12.72 -8.56 -15.91
N VAL A 345 12.40 -7.89 -17.01
CA VAL A 345 13.38 -7.25 -17.90
C VAL A 345 13.67 -5.83 -17.40
N ARG A 346 14.95 -5.55 -17.10
CA ARG A 346 15.40 -4.21 -16.71
C ARG A 346 15.50 -3.29 -17.93
N PRO A 347 15.30 -1.97 -17.76
CA PRO A 347 15.57 -1.01 -18.83
C PRO A 347 17.01 -1.16 -19.32
N PRO A 348 17.25 -1.04 -20.65
CA PRO A 348 18.59 -1.14 -21.20
C PRO A 348 19.48 -0.04 -20.61
N PRO A 349 20.78 -0.32 -20.41
CA PRO A 349 21.70 0.67 -19.87
C PRO A 349 21.77 1.89 -20.81
N TYR A 350 21.74 3.09 -20.22
CA TYR A 350 21.89 4.31 -20.99
C TYR A 350 23.33 4.45 -21.50
N HIS A 351 23.46 4.65 -22.81
CA HIS A 351 24.70 5.04 -23.45
C HIS A 351 24.51 6.38 -24.17
N PRO A 352 25.38 7.39 -23.94
CA PRO A 352 25.32 8.64 -24.69
C PRO A 352 25.59 8.37 -26.18
N LYS A 353 25.21 9.30 -27.06
CA LYS A 353 25.48 9.15 -28.50
C LYS A 353 26.97 8.92 -28.75
N GLN A 354 27.30 7.88 -29.53
CA GLN A 354 28.68 7.54 -29.85
C GLN A 354 29.35 8.70 -30.59
N LYS A 355 30.56 9.07 -30.16
CA LYS A 355 31.38 10.10 -30.79
C LYS A 355 32.45 9.43 -31.63
N ARG A 356 32.67 9.93 -32.84
CA ARG A 356 33.74 9.46 -33.74
C ARG A 356 35.12 9.55 -33.09
N PHE A 357 35.38 10.62 -32.35
CA PHE A 357 36.63 10.83 -31.62
C PHE A 357 36.34 10.94 -30.12
N PRO A 358 36.34 9.82 -29.38
CA PRO A 358 36.02 9.80 -27.95
C PRO A 358 37.24 10.25 -27.13
N HIS A 359 37.56 11.53 -27.21
CA HIS A 359 38.71 12.13 -26.52
C HIS A 359 38.67 11.85 -25.01
N LYS A 360 39.81 11.40 -24.46
CA LYS A 360 40.00 11.00 -23.05
C LYS A 360 39.13 9.82 -22.57
N GLN A 361 38.52 9.07 -23.48
CA GLN A 361 37.82 7.83 -23.11
C GLN A 361 38.78 6.63 -23.14
N PRO A 362 38.55 5.61 -22.29
CA PRO A 362 39.32 4.37 -22.32
C PRO A 362 38.96 3.52 -23.54
N LEU A 363 39.83 2.56 -23.91
CA LEU A 363 39.61 1.66 -25.07
C LEU A 363 38.27 0.92 -25.02
N ARG A 364 37.85 0.47 -23.83
CA ARG A 364 36.55 -0.18 -23.56
C ARG A 364 35.32 0.68 -23.87
N TYR A 365 35.52 1.95 -24.27
CA TYR A 365 34.45 2.80 -24.80
C TYR A 365 33.80 2.18 -26.05
N LEU A 366 34.61 1.56 -26.93
CA LEU A 366 34.11 0.96 -28.16
C LEU A 366 33.22 -0.25 -27.89
N ASP A 367 33.51 -1.00 -26.82
CA ASP A 367 32.73 -2.18 -26.42
C ASP A 367 31.30 -1.82 -26.00
N ARG A 368 31.04 -0.59 -25.53
CA ARG A 368 29.69 -0.13 -25.16
C ARG A 368 28.72 -0.06 -26.34
N TYR A 369 29.25 -0.02 -27.56
CA TYR A 369 28.47 0.07 -28.80
C TYR A 369 28.75 -1.13 -29.71
N ARG A 370 29.37 -2.19 -29.17
CA ARG A 370 29.62 -3.43 -29.90
C ARG A 370 28.53 -4.43 -29.52
N ASP A 371 27.77 -4.89 -30.50
CA ASP A 371 26.67 -5.83 -30.28
C ASP A 371 27.16 -7.27 -30.07
N SER A 372 28.17 -7.70 -30.84
CA SER A 372 28.74 -9.05 -30.75
C SER A 372 30.14 -9.05 -30.15
N HIS A 373 30.43 -10.06 -29.35
CA HIS A 373 31.78 -10.37 -28.86
C HIS A 373 32.66 -11.14 -29.87
N GLU A 374 32.10 -11.60 -31.00
CA GLU A 374 32.82 -12.38 -32.01
C GLU A 374 33.59 -11.47 -32.98
N PRO A 375 34.73 -11.93 -33.54
CA PRO A 375 35.48 -11.18 -34.53
C PRO A 375 34.70 -11.08 -35.84
N THR A 376 34.77 -9.91 -36.49
CA THR A 376 34.12 -9.66 -37.79
C THR A 376 35.17 -9.47 -38.88
N TYR A 377 34.97 -10.16 -40.02
CA TYR A 377 35.89 -10.15 -41.17
C TYR A 377 35.32 -9.43 -42.40
N GLY A 378 34.07 -8.95 -42.37
CA GLY A 378 33.50 -8.17 -43.46
C GLY A 378 33.53 -8.90 -44.81
N ILE A 379 34.27 -8.37 -45.78
CA ILE A 379 34.38 -8.90 -47.16
C ILE A 379 35.58 -9.83 -47.39
N TYR A 380 36.37 -10.11 -46.36
CA TYR A 380 37.61 -10.91 -46.46
C TYR A 380 37.35 -12.41 -46.61
#